data_AF-A0A1G2N7F9-F1
#
_entry.id   AF-A0A1G2N7F9-F1
#
_cell.length_a   1.000
_cell.length_b   1.000
_cell.length_c   1.000
_cell.angle_alpha   90.00
_cell.angle_beta   90.00
_cell.angle_gamma   90.00
#
_symmetry.space_group_name_H-M   'P 1'
#
loop_
_entity.id
_entity.type
_entity.pdbx_description
1 polymer ?
#
loop_
_entity_poly.entity_id
_entity_poly.type
_entity_poly.pdbx_seq_one_letter_code
_entity_poly.pdbx_strand_id
1 'polypeptide(L)'
;MKGLIKIFIIILVTALVGFGGYSYLQRGVPSGGDSGKGEAFTASVDGGSTLNLLGRLQSIELDTSFYSNASFVSLYDWGKAIEPEPVGRANPFAPIN
;
A
#
# COMPACT_ATOMS: atom_id res chain seq x y z
N MET A 1 -28.74 2.34 50.71
CA MET A 1 -28.96 2.62 49.27
C MET A 1 -28.48 4.01 48.82
N LYS A 2 -28.84 5.11 49.50
CA LYS A 2 -28.45 6.48 49.09
C LYS A 2 -26.93 6.75 49.06
N GLY A 3 -26.16 6.17 49.99
CA GLY A 3 -24.69 6.32 50.01
C GLY A 3 -23.97 5.63 48.85
N LEU A 4 -24.48 4.46 48.44
CA LEU A 4 -23.92 3.71 47.30
C LEU A 4 -24.13 4.49 45.99
N ILE A 5 -25.32 5.10 45.81
CA ILE A 5 -25.63 5.93 44.65
C ILE A 5 -24.68 7.15 44.55
N LYS A 6 -24.36 7.79 45.67
CA LYS A 6 -23.40 8.92 45.68
C LYS A 6 -22.00 8.48 45.24
N ILE A 7 -21.56 7.30 45.67
CA ILE A 7 -20.26 6.72 45.27
C ILE A 7 -20.23 6.43 43.77
N PHE A 8 -21.30 5.83 43.22
CA PHE A 8 -21.41 5.61 41.77
C PHE A 8 -21.37 6.91 40.97
N ILE A 9 -22.06 7.96 41.45
CA ILE A 9 -22.05 9.28 40.79
C ILE A 9 -20.64 9.89 40.81
N ILE A 10 -19.92 9.81 41.93
CA ILE A 10 -18.55 10.33 42.04
C ILE A 10 -17.63 9.61 41.06
N ILE A 11 -17.68 8.27 41.02
CA ILE A 11 -16.85 7.47 40.10
C ILE A 11 -17.14 7.84 38.64
N LEU A 12 -18.42 7.98 38.28
CA LEU A 12 -18.84 8.32 36.93
C LEU A 12 -18.34 9.71 36.53
N VAL A 13 -18.45 10.71 37.42
CA VAL A 13 -17.96 12.06 37.17
C VAL A 13 -16.43 12.08 37.02
N THR A 14 -15.71 11.37 37.89
CA THR A 14 -14.25 11.27 37.80
C THR A 14 -13.81 10.59 36.49
N ALA A 15 -14.50 9.54 36.06
CA ALA A 15 -14.22 8.87 34.79
C ALA A 15 -14.48 9.80 33.59
N LEU A 16 -15.54 10.59 33.63
CA LEU A 16 -15.91 11.51 32.55
C LEU A 16 -14.92 12.68 32.44
N VAL A 17 -14.49 13.23 33.58
CA VAL A 17 -13.45 14.27 33.64
C VAL A 17 -12.09 13.72 33.22
N GLY A 18 -11.73 12.52 33.68
CA GLY A 18 -10.49 11.86 33.29
C GLY A 18 -10.43 11.57 31.78
N PHE A 19 -11.52 11.06 31.21
CA PHE A 19 -11.63 10.80 29.77
C PHE A 19 -11.66 12.08 28.94
N GLY A 20 -12.37 13.11 29.40
CA GLY A 20 -12.40 14.43 28.76
C GLY A 20 -11.03 15.11 28.75
N GLY A 21 -10.33 15.10 29.89
CA GLY A 21 -8.97 15.65 29.98
C GLY A 21 -7.97 14.86 29.13
N TYR A 22 -8.03 13.54 29.16
CA TYR A 22 -7.16 12.67 28.36
C TYR A 22 -7.39 12.85 26.85
N SER A 23 -8.65 12.87 26.40
CA SER A 23 -8.98 13.09 24.98
C SER A 23 -8.61 14.50 24.50
N TYR A 24 -8.66 15.50 25.37
CA TYR A 24 -8.18 16.86 25.06
C TYR A 24 -6.66 16.90 24.88
N LEU A 25 -5.89 16.22 25.73
CA LEU A 25 -4.43 16.12 25.61
C LEU A 25 -4.00 15.28 24.38
N GLN A 26 -4.81 14.30 23.97
CA GLN A 26 -4.55 13.51 22.76
C GLN A 26 -5.02 14.17 21.46
N ARG A 27 -5.76 15.28 21.56
CA ARG A 27 -6.17 16.06 20.40
C ARG A 27 -4.94 16.82 19.89
N GLY A 28 -4.15 16.14 19.06
CA GLY A 28 -3.02 16.73 18.37
C GLY A 28 -3.43 18.05 17.71
N VAL A 29 -2.61 19.08 17.91
CA VAL A 29 -2.78 20.38 17.26
C VAL A 29 -2.89 20.13 15.75
N PRO A 30 -3.89 20.68 15.03
CA PRO A 30 -3.85 20.65 13.58
C PRO A 30 -2.64 21.48 13.15
N SER A 31 -1.53 20.80 12.83
CA SER A 31 -0.29 21.41 12.37
C SER A 31 -0.51 22.01 11.00
N GLY A 32 -0.96 23.26 10.96
CA GLY A 32 -0.72 24.13 9.81
C GLY A 32 0.76 24.53 9.82
N GLY A 33 1.57 23.81 9.05
CA GLY A 33 3.00 24.09 8.94
C GLY A 33 3.75 23.02 8.16
N ASP A 34 3.93 23.27 6.87
CA ASP A 34 4.87 22.58 5.99
C ASP A 34 6.28 22.58 6.58
N SER A 35 6.86 21.40 6.77
CA SER A 35 8.28 21.19 7.05
C SER A 35 8.60 19.72 6.79
N GLY A 36 9.30 19.49 5.67
CA GLY A 36 9.64 18.19 5.13
C GLY A 36 10.11 17.17 6.18
N LYS A 37 9.28 16.15 6.37
CA LYS A 37 9.68 14.85 6.90
C LYS A 37 9.07 13.84 5.94
N GLY A 38 9.93 13.00 5.35
CA GLY A 38 9.48 11.92 4.48
C GLY A 38 8.32 11.21 5.16
N GLU A 39 7.18 11.19 4.49
CA GLU A 39 6.01 10.49 4.97
C GLU A 39 6.45 9.04 5.22
N ALA A 40 6.44 8.63 6.49
CA ALA A 40 6.44 7.22 6.80
C ALA A 40 5.12 6.71 6.22
N PHE A 41 5.21 6.14 5.01
CA PHE A 41 4.13 5.41 4.37
C PHE A 41 3.79 4.25 5.30
N THR A 42 2.88 4.53 6.24
CA THR A 42 2.27 3.50 7.05
C THR A 42 1.29 2.85 6.09
N ALA A 43 1.78 1.89 5.31
CA ALA A 43 0.95 1.04 4.50
C ALA A 43 0.02 0.32 5.46
N SER A 44 -1.17 0.88 5.69
CA SER A 44 -2.29 0.09 6.16
C SER A 44 -2.50 -0.93 5.06
N VAL A 45 -1.96 -2.14 5.26
CA VAL A 45 -2.16 -3.26 4.36
C VAL A 45 -3.64 -3.57 4.45
N ASP A 46 -4.42 -2.95 3.56
CA ASP A 46 -5.83 -3.23 3.40
C ASP A 46 -5.93 -4.61 2.77
N GLY A 47 -5.95 -5.64 3.61
CA GLY A 47 -6.09 -7.04 3.19
C GLY A 47 -7.34 -7.24 2.34
N GLY A 48 -8.39 -6.42 2.54
CA GLY A 48 -9.60 -6.45 1.72
C GLY A 48 -9.33 -6.10 0.25
N SER A 49 -8.54 -5.06 -0.01
CA SER A 49 -8.15 -4.66 -1.37
C SER A 49 -7.32 -5.75 -2.08
N THR A 50 -6.46 -6.45 -1.34
CA THR A 50 -5.61 -7.52 -1.88
C THR A 50 -6.42 -8.78 -2.20
N LEU A 51 -7.35 -9.17 -1.32
CA LEU A 51 -8.25 -10.30 -1.60
C LEU A 51 -9.20 -10.00 -2.76
N ASN A 52 -9.67 -8.75 -2.90
CA ASN A 52 -10.50 -8.33 -4.03
C ASN A 52 -9.72 -8.39 -5.35
N LEU A 53 -8.45 -7.93 -5.35
CA LEU A 53 -7.56 -8.07 -6.50
C LEU A 53 -7.30 -9.54 -6.85
N LEU A 54 -7.09 -10.40 -5.85
CA LEU A 54 -6.88 -11.83 -6.07
C LEU A 54 -8.12 -12.50 -6.70
N GLY A 55 -9.32 -12.19 -6.21
CA GLY A 55 -10.56 -12.68 -6.81
C GLY A 55 -10.74 -12.21 -8.26
N ARG A 56 -10.36 -10.96 -8.56
CA ARG A 56 -10.36 -10.44 -9.93
C ARG A 56 -9.35 -11.17 -10.82
N LEU A 57 -8.12 -11.36 -10.37
CA LEU A 57 -7.09 -12.09 -11.12
C LEU A 57 -7.47 -13.55 -11.35
N GLN A 58 -8.07 -14.22 -10.37
CA GLN A 58 -8.54 -15.60 -10.50
C GLN A 58 -9.70 -15.73 -11.51
N SER A 59 -10.49 -14.67 -11.70
CA SER A 59 -11.56 -14.63 -12.71
C SER A 59 -11.06 -14.37 -14.14
N ILE A 60 -9.79 -14.01 -14.32
CA ILE A 60 -9.20 -13.81 -15.64
C ILE A 60 -8.79 -15.17 -16.18
N GLU A 61 -9.62 -15.71 -17.06
CA GLU A 61 -9.24 -16.82 -17.93
C GLU A 61 -8.66 -16.24 -19.23
N LEU A 62 -7.39 -16.56 -19.50
CA LEU A 62 -6.75 -16.23 -20.77
C LEU A 62 -7.16 -17.30 -21.79
N ASP A 63 -7.97 -16.91 -22.77
CA ASP A 63 -8.30 -17.78 -23.89
C ASP A 63 -7.04 -17.98 -24.77
N THR A 64 -6.43 -19.16 -24.65
CA THR A 64 -5.25 -19.53 -25.43
C THR A 64 -5.60 -20.15 -26.78
N SER A 65 -6.89 -20.31 -27.11
CA SER A 65 -7.32 -20.99 -28.33
C SER A 65 -6.84 -20.25 -29.59
N PHE A 66 -6.70 -18.93 -29.56
CA PHE A 66 -6.23 -18.17 -30.71
C PHE A 66 -4.76 -18.47 -31.07
N TYR A 67 -3.92 -18.84 -30.10
CA TYR A 67 -2.53 -19.23 -30.36
C TYR A 67 -2.41 -20.57 -31.11
N SER A 68 -3.48 -21.38 -31.11
CA SER A 68 -3.53 -22.64 -31.86
C SER A 68 -3.97 -22.46 -33.33
N ASN A 69 -4.36 -21.25 -33.74
CA ASN A 69 -4.74 -20.97 -35.11
C ASN A 69 -3.52 -21.05 -36.03
N ALA A 70 -3.64 -21.76 -37.16
CA ALA A 70 -2.58 -21.89 -38.16
C ALA A 70 -2.04 -20.53 -38.64
N SER A 71 -2.89 -19.49 -38.72
CA SER A 71 -2.48 -18.12 -39.06
C SER A 71 -1.57 -17.47 -38.02
N PHE A 72 -1.67 -17.88 -36.75
CA PHE A 72 -0.81 -17.40 -35.65
C PHE A 72 0.50 -18.18 -35.59
N VAL A 73 0.50 -19.47 -35.93
CA VAL A 73 1.71 -20.30 -36.00
C VAL A 73 2.54 -20.00 -37.25
N SER A 74 1.91 -19.48 -38.32
CA SER A 74 2.59 -19.14 -39.58
C SER A 74 3.25 -17.75 -39.58
N LEU A 75 3.40 -17.09 -38.42
CA LEU A 75 4.08 -15.81 -38.32
C LEU A 75 5.55 -15.99 -38.70
N TYR A 76 5.87 -15.54 -39.91
CA TYR A 76 7.24 -15.43 -40.39
C TYR A 76 7.88 -14.21 -39.73
N ASP A 77 9.09 -14.35 -39.19
CA ASP A 77 9.84 -13.21 -38.67
C ASP A 77 10.42 -12.40 -39.84
N TRP A 78 9.93 -11.17 -40.00
CA TRP A 78 10.44 -10.20 -40.98
C TRP A 78 11.49 -9.25 -40.37
N GLY A 79 11.90 -9.52 -39.13
CA GLY A 79 12.96 -8.82 -38.45
C GLY A 79 14.27 -8.91 -39.25
N LYS A 80 14.95 -7.78 -39.38
CA LYS A 80 16.32 -7.77 -39.88
C LYS A 80 17.22 -8.19 -38.72
N ALA A 81 18.14 -9.13 -38.97
CA ALA A 81 19.20 -9.45 -38.02
C ALA A 81 19.92 -8.15 -37.62
N ILE A 82 19.95 -7.87 -36.31
CA ILE A 82 20.68 -6.73 -35.77
C ILE A 82 22.13 -7.16 -35.59
N GLU A 83 23.03 -6.48 -36.30
CA GLU A 83 24.46 -6.67 -36.08
C GLU A 83 24.81 -6.29 -34.64
N PRO A 84 25.62 -7.08 -33.92
CA PRO A 84 26.04 -6.75 -32.57
C PRO A 84 26.70 -5.37 -32.55
N GLU A 85 26.18 -4.47 -31.71
CA GLU A 85 26.86 -3.20 -31.47
C GLU A 85 28.19 -3.46 -30.76
N PRO A 86 29.26 -2.73 -31.10
CA PRO A 86 30.51 -2.81 -30.36
C PRO A 86 30.25 -2.49 -28.89
N VAL A 87 30.89 -3.24 -28.00
CA VAL A 87 30.82 -2.99 -26.56
C VAL A 87 31.12 -1.52 -26.27
N GLY A 88 30.17 -0.84 -25.64
CA GLY A 88 30.30 0.56 -25.26
C GLY A 88 31.43 0.80 -24.26
N ARG A 89 31.57 2.05 -23.81
CA ARG A 89 32.55 2.38 -22.78
C ARG A 89 32.30 1.57 -21.51
N ALA A 90 33.37 1.13 -20.84
CA ALA A 90 33.28 0.53 -19.53
C ALA A 90 32.45 1.42 -18.59
N ASN A 91 31.54 0.81 -17.82
CA ASN A 91 30.67 1.53 -16.89
C ASN A 91 31.54 2.28 -15.86
N PRO A 92 31.56 3.63 -15.86
CA PRO A 92 32.39 4.40 -14.93
C PRO A 92 31.89 4.32 -13.48
N PHE A 93 30.73 3.70 -13.25
CA PHE A 93 30.14 3.45 -11.94
C PHE A 93 30.18 1.97 -11.55
N ALA A 94 30.89 1.11 -12.28
CA ALA A 94 31.04 -0.28 -11.88
C ALA A 94 31.74 -0.36 -10.51
N PRO A 95 31.29 -1.23 -9.59
CA PRO A 95 31.96 -1.42 -8.30
C PRO A 95 33.42 -1.79 -8.51
N ILE A 96 34.31 -1.15 -7.76
CA ILE A 96 35.69 -1.57 -7.63
C ILE A 96 35.66 -2.80 -6.72
N ASN A 97 35.74 -3.98 -7.31
CA ASN A 97 35.89 -5.22 -6.55
C ASN A 97 37.24 -5.23 -5.81
#